data_AF-A0A954F2D8-F1
#
_entry.id   AF-A0A954F2D8-F1
#
_cell.length_a   1.000
_cell.length_b   1.000
_cell.length_c   1.000
_cell.angle_alpha   90.00
_cell.angle_beta   90.00
_cell.angle_gamma   90.00
#
_symmetry.space_group_name_H-M   'P 1'
#
loop_
_entity.id
_entity.type
_entity.pdbx_description
1 polymer ?
#
loop_
_entity_poly.entity_id
_entity_poly.type
_entity_poly.pdbx_seq_one_letter_code
_entity_poly.pdbx_strand_id
1 'polypeptide(L)'
;MNLTDVAAPEGAQFTLDDDTGFVALMDRMQQDSALKVVNSARISYDKQKKEHTDADSKLTRFLWEHGHTSPFRHSFYTFHWKAPLFVFRQAFKYQVGSGWREYEVDGHNVSLEVFDVMFDTDKGCSWNEVSGRYVQWEPEFYVPKVMRSNPPHGNKQASVDLPEDFDHEGARLAMLEDCRAAFERYQ
;
A
#
# COMPACT_ATOMS: atom_id res chain seq x y z
N MET A 1 -12.24 4.31 -20.92
CA MET A 1 -12.61 4.32 -19.49
C MET A 1 -11.81 5.44 -18.88
N ASN A 2 -12.47 6.50 -18.40
CA ASN A 2 -11.77 7.64 -17.82
C ASN A 2 -11.49 7.34 -16.34
N LEU A 3 -10.33 7.77 -15.83
CA LEU A 3 -9.89 7.51 -14.46
C LEU A 3 -10.76 8.22 -13.40
N THR A 4 -11.38 9.33 -13.78
CA THR A 4 -12.33 10.12 -13.00
C THR A 4 -13.68 9.42 -12.79
N ASP A 5 -14.01 8.44 -13.64
CA ASP A 5 -15.24 7.65 -13.52
C ASP A 5 -15.10 6.44 -12.57
N VAL A 6 -13.91 6.24 -11.96
CA VAL A 6 -13.73 5.17 -10.97
C VAL A 6 -14.47 5.56 -9.70
N ALA A 7 -15.74 5.17 -9.65
CA ALA A 7 -16.57 5.34 -8.46
C ALA A 7 -15.95 4.61 -7.27
N ALA A 8 -15.96 5.28 -6.11
CA ALA A 8 -15.54 4.67 -4.86
C ALA A 8 -16.40 3.42 -4.57
N PRO A 9 -15.79 2.25 -4.33
CA PRO A 9 -16.53 1.04 -3.98
C PRO A 9 -17.32 1.20 -2.68
N GLU A 10 -18.30 0.32 -2.45
CA GLU A 10 -19.03 0.28 -1.19
C GLU A 10 -18.07 0.09 0.01
N GLY A 11 -18.27 0.86 1.07
CA GLY A 11 -17.42 0.81 2.26
C GLY A 11 -16.06 1.51 2.12
N ALA A 12 -15.80 2.20 1.01
CA ALA A 12 -14.61 3.03 0.84
C ALA A 12 -14.48 4.08 1.96
N GLN A 13 -13.26 4.20 2.48
CA GLN A 13 -12.89 5.27 3.40
C GLN A 13 -12.11 6.33 2.61
N PHE A 14 -12.61 7.56 2.61
CA PHE A 14 -11.92 8.69 1.99
C PHE A 14 -10.71 9.09 2.83
N THR A 15 -9.63 9.46 2.16
CA THR A 15 -8.33 9.75 2.76
C THR A 15 -7.80 11.10 2.30
N LEU A 16 -6.78 11.62 2.98
CA LEU A 16 -6.05 12.84 2.57
C LEU A 16 -6.89 14.13 2.54
N ASP A 17 -8.14 14.09 3.01
CA ASP A 17 -9.08 15.21 3.05
C ASP A 17 -9.23 15.94 1.71
N ASP A 18 -9.07 15.23 0.59
CA ASP A 18 -9.10 15.76 -0.78
C ASP A 18 -10.38 15.43 -1.55
N ASP A 19 -11.34 14.80 -0.87
CA ASP A 19 -12.64 14.36 -1.39
C ASP A 19 -12.53 13.41 -2.61
N THR A 20 -11.33 12.87 -2.87
CA THR A 20 -11.00 12.17 -4.11
C THR A 20 -10.32 10.83 -3.84
N GLY A 21 -9.27 10.83 -3.01
CA GLY A 21 -8.52 9.65 -2.64
C GLY A 21 -9.28 8.78 -1.65
N PHE A 22 -9.22 7.46 -1.83
CA PHE A 22 -9.91 6.51 -0.96
C PHE A 22 -9.16 5.18 -0.86
N VAL A 23 -9.52 4.43 0.19
CA VAL A 23 -9.14 3.03 0.38
C VAL A 23 -10.39 2.20 0.63
N ALA A 24 -10.61 1.18 -0.20
CA ALA A 24 -11.69 0.22 -0.05
C ALA A 24 -11.15 -1.20 0.13
N LEU A 25 -11.72 -1.94 1.07
CA LEU A 25 -11.47 -3.38 1.22
C LEU A 25 -12.30 -4.12 0.17
N MET A 26 -11.64 -4.84 -0.74
CA MET A 26 -12.32 -5.59 -1.80
C MET A 26 -12.52 -7.05 -1.43
N ASP A 27 -11.50 -7.67 -0.83
CA ASP A 27 -11.55 -9.07 -0.42
C ASP A 27 -10.65 -9.32 0.79
N ARG A 28 -11.00 -10.33 1.57
CA ARG A 28 -10.23 -10.83 2.70
C ARG A 28 -10.55 -12.29 2.93
N MET A 29 -9.75 -12.94 3.77
CA MET A 29 -10.13 -14.22 4.33
C MET A 29 -11.53 -14.18 4.97
N GLN A 30 -12.39 -15.11 4.55
CA GLN A 30 -13.74 -15.29 5.10
C GLN A 30 -13.72 -15.98 6.48
N GLN A 31 -12.65 -16.72 6.78
CA GLN A 31 -12.41 -17.27 8.10
C GLN A 31 -11.76 -16.22 9.01
N ASP A 32 -12.10 -16.27 10.30
CA ASP A 32 -11.43 -15.47 11.33
C ASP A 32 -9.89 -15.55 11.20
N SER A 33 -9.26 -14.39 11.09
CA SER A 33 -7.83 -14.29 10.82
C SER A 33 -7.00 -14.85 11.98
N ALA A 34 -7.43 -14.65 13.23
CA ALA A 34 -6.75 -15.20 14.40
C ALA A 34 -6.86 -16.73 14.44
N LEU A 35 -8.04 -17.29 14.12
CA LEU A 35 -8.23 -18.74 14.00
C LEU A 35 -7.33 -19.33 12.91
N LYS A 36 -7.18 -18.65 11.78
CA LYS A 36 -6.29 -19.09 10.69
C LYS A 36 -4.83 -19.07 11.10
N VAL A 37 -4.36 -17.99 11.72
CA VAL A 37 -3.00 -17.89 12.28
C VAL A 37 -2.72 -19.01 13.26
N VAL A 38 -3.64 -19.24 14.19
CA VAL A 38 -3.50 -20.27 15.22
C VAL A 38 -3.51 -21.67 14.63
N ASN A 39 -4.40 -21.97 13.68
CA ASN A 39 -4.41 -23.27 13.01
C ASN A 39 -3.14 -23.49 12.17
N SER A 40 -2.64 -22.47 11.47
CA SER A 40 -1.36 -22.54 10.77
C SER A 40 -0.19 -22.82 11.71
N ALA A 41 -0.19 -22.26 12.93
CA ALA A 41 0.84 -22.57 13.92
C ALA A 41 0.66 -23.97 14.55
N ARG A 42 -0.58 -24.43 14.73
CA ARG A 42 -0.91 -25.72 15.36
C ARG A 42 -0.62 -26.93 14.48
N ILE A 43 -0.39 -26.74 13.17
CA ILE A 43 0.03 -27.84 12.27
C ILE A 43 1.31 -28.53 12.77
N SER A 44 2.20 -27.79 13.45
CA SER A 44 3.40 -28.35 14.08
C SER A 44 3.11 -29.39 15.17
N TYR A 45 1.86 -29.45 15.65
CA TYR A 45 1.38 -30.38 16.66
C TYR A 45 0.24 -31.28 16.15
N ASP A 46 -0.03 -31.28 14.83
CA ASP A 46 -1.12 -32.01 14.18
C ASP A 46 -2.50 -31.73 14.82
N LYS A 47 -2.78 -30.46 15.12
CA LYS A 47 -4.02 -30.01 15.77
C LYS A 47 -4.74 -28.95 14.96
N GLN A 48 -6.07 -29.01 14.94
CA GLN A 48 -6.93 -28.02 14.30
C GLN A 48 -8.15 -27.68 15.18
N LYS A 49 -8.58 -26.42 15.13
CA LYS A 49 -9.81 -25.93 15.75
C LYS A 49 -10.76 -25.33 14.73
N LYS A 50 -12.07 -25.43 15.01
CA LYS A 50 -13.15 -24.81 14.22
C LYS A 50 -13.58 -23.45 14.77
N GLU A 51 -13.37 -23.20 16.05
CA GLU A 51 -13.76 -21.98 16.73
C GLU A 51 -12.58 -21.39 17.50
N HIS A 52 -12.54 -20.06 17.54
CA HIS A 52 -11.51 -19.30 18.24
C HIS A 52 -11.88 -19.16 19.72
N THR A 53 -10.96 -19.51 20.62
CA THR A 53 -11.16 -19.36 22.08
C THR A 53 -10.15 -18.41 22.71
N ASP A 54 -10.37 -17.98 23.96
CA ASP A 54 -9.43 -17.11 24.69
C ASP A 54 -7.99 -17.66 24.79
N ALA A 55 -7.84 -18.99 24.77
CA ALA A 55 -6.54 -19.63 24.72
C ALA A 55 -5.81 -19.38 23.38
N ASP A 56 -6.56 -19.21 22.30
CA ASP A 56 -6.03 -18.93 20.96
C ASP A 56 -5.59 -17.47 20.83
N SER A 57 -6.27 -16.54 21.51
CA SER A 57 -5.80 -15.15 21.67
C SER A 57 -4.43 -15.09 22.36
N LYS A 58 -4.24 -15.88 23.42
CA LYS A 58 -2.96 -15.98 24.14
C LYS A 58 -1.86 -16.57 23.26
N LEU A 59 -2.18 -17.60 22.48
CA LEU A 59 -1.24 -18.18 21.53
C LEU A 59 -0.84 -17.19 20.43
N THR A 60 -1.80 -16.50 19.82
CA THR A 60 -1.53 -15.48 18.79
C THR A 60 -0.60 -14.39 19.32
N ARG A 61 -0.86 -13.90 20.54
CA ARG A 61 0.01 -12.94 21.22
C ARG A 61 1.42 -13.49 21.44
N PHE A 62 1.54 -14.72 21.96
CA PHE A 62 2.82 -15.37 22.17
C PHE A 62 3.64 -15.48 20.87
N LEU A 63 3.02 -15.88 19.76
CA LEU A 63 3.68 -15.98 18.45
C LEU A 63 4.22 -14.62 17.98
N TRP A 64 3.45 -13.56 18.16
CA TRP A 64 3.87 -12.20 17.81
C TRP A 64 5.03 -11.71 18.68
N GLU A 65 4.93 -11.85 19.99
CA GLU A 65 5.96 -11.43 20.96
C GLU A 65 7.30 -12.14 20.74
N HIS A 66 7.28 -13.39 20.26
CA HIS A 66 8.48 -14.19 19.98
C HIS A 66 8.92 -14.11 18.51
N GLY A 67 8.34 -13.22 17.70
CA GLY A 67 8.75 -13.01 16.31
C GLY A 67 8.43 -14.17 15.35
N HIS A 68 7.54 -15.08 15.74
CA HIS A 68 7.10 -16.19 14.89
C HIS A 68 6.07 -15.70 13.86
N THR A 69 6.56 -15.00 12.83
CA THR A 69 5.72 -14.26 11.88
C THR A 69 5.16 -15.09 10.72
N SER A 70 5.66 -16.30 10.48
CA SER A 70 5.22 -17.12 9.33
C SER A 70 3.72 -17.46 9.35
N PRO A 71 3.06 -17.79 10.49
CA PRO A 71 1.62 -18.09 10.48
C PRO A 71 0.75 -16.89 10.11
N PHE A 72 1.23 -15.66 10.33
CA PHE A 72 0.54 -14.43 9.97
C PHE A 72 0.49 -14.17 8.46
N ARG A 73 1.37 -14.81 7.68
CA ARG A 73 1.42 -14.66 6.21
C ARG A 73 0.38 -15.52 5.47
N HIS A 74 -0.43 -16.31 6.19
CA HIS A 74 -1.50 -17.14 5.61
C HIS A 74 -2.83 -16.38 5.41
N SER A 75 -2.90 -15.13 5.87
CA SER A 75 -4.06 -14.26 5.67
C SER A 75 -3.73 -13.21 4.60
N PHE A 76 -4.67 -12.95 3.69
CA PHE A 76 -4.55 -11.87 2.71
C PHE A 76 -5.67 -10.85 2.88
N TYR A 77 -5.38 -9.64 2.39
CA TYR A 77 -6.35 -8.59 2.14
C TYR A 77 -6.10 -8.06 0.73
N THR A 78 -7.16 -7.81 -0.01
CA THR A 78 -7.12 -7.14 -1.30
C THR A 78 -7.82 -5.81 -1.15
N PHE A 79 -7.18 -4.75 -1.63
CA PHE A 79 -7.75 -3.43 -1.55
C PHE A 79 -7.78 -2.73 -2.90
N HIS A 80 -8.71 -1.80 -3.04
CA HIS A 80 -8.80 -0.86 -4.14
C HIS A 80 -8.52 0.54 -3.60
N TRP A 81 -7.40 1.11 -4.02
CA TRP A 81 -6.89 2.40 -3.54
C TRP A 81 -6.87 3.41 -4.68
N LYS A 82 -7.24 4.64 -4.36
CA LYS A 82 -7.03 5.82 -5.20
C LYS A 82 -6.23 6.82 -4.38
N ALA A 83 -5.03 7.16 -4.85
CA ALA A 83 -4.11 8.06 -4.14
C ALA A 83 -3.20 8.80 -5.12
N PRO A 84 -2.54 9.88 -4.68
CA PRO A 84 -1.58 10.61 -5.52
C PRO A 84 -0.37 9.75 -5.87
N LEU A 85 0.18 9.94 -7.08
CA LEU A 85 1.30 9.13 -7.57
C LEU A 85 2.50 9.11 -6.62
N PHE A 86 2.82 10.24 -5.97
CA PHE A 86 3.94 10.28 -5.02
C PHE A 86 3.69 9.43 -3.75
N VAL A 87 2.43 9.22 -3.35
CA VAL A 87 2.05 8.31 -2.25
C VAL A 87 2.24 6.86 -2.71
N PHE A 88 1.77 6.49 -3.91
CA PHE A 88 1.98 5.15 -4.45
C PHE A 88 3.46 4.82 -4.65
N ARG A 89 4.30 5.78 -5.06
CA ARG A 89 5.75 5.58 -5.12
C ARG A 89 6.39 5.23 -3.78
N GLN A 90 5.80 5.64 -2.65
CA GLN A 90 6.24 5.19 -1.33
C GLN A 90 5.66 3.82 -0.98
N ALA A 91 4.39 3.57 -1.31
CA ALA A 91 3.71 2.31 -1.03
C ALA A 91 4.33 1.12 -1.79
N PHE A 92 4.70 1.30 -3.05
CA PHE A 92 5.27 0.23 -3.88
C PHE A 92 6.66 -0.22 -3.46
N LYS A 93 7.31 0.48 -2.52
CA LYS A 93 8.56 0.01 -1.89
C LYS A 93 8.32 -1.21 -0.99
N TYR A 94 7.10 -1.42 -0.51
CA TYR A 94 6.77 -2.56 0.35
C TYR A 94 6.54 -3.79 -0.52
N GLN A 95 7.62 -4.53 -0.73
CA GLN A 95 7.61 -5.82 -1.40
C GLN A 95 7.63 -6.94 -0.35
N VAL A 96 6.56 -7.73 -0.27
CA VAL A 96 6.45 -8.87 0.65
C VAL A 96 5.99 -10.08 -0.14
N GLY A 97 6.96 -10.79 -0.72
CA GLY A 97 6.75 -12.04 -1.45
C GLY A 97 7.52 -13.20 -0.84
N SER A 98 7.01 -14.42 -1.03
CA SER A 98 7.78 -15.64 -0.76
C SER A 98 8.49 -16.07 -2.04
N GLY A 99 9.72 -15.59 -2.23
CA GLY A 99 10.53 -15.88 -3.41
C GLY A 99 11.33 -17.19 -3.29
N TRP A 100 10.67 -18.35 -3.19
CA TRP A 100 11.37 -19.62 -3.40
C TRP A 100 11.14 -20.08 -4.84
N ARG A 101 11.88 -19.46 -5.76
CA ARG A 101 11.97 -19.89 -7.17
C ARG A 101 13.45 -20.01 -7.53
N GLU A 102 13.84 -21.21 -7.95
CA GLU A 102 15.13 -21.46 -8.58
C GLU A 102 14.93 -21.32 -10.10
N TYR A 103 15.86 -20.65 -10.76
CA TYR A 103 15.93 -20.57 -12.22
C TYR A 103 17.19 -21.27 -12.67
N GLU A 104 17.11 -21.99 -13.79
CA GLU A 104 18.31 -22.52 -14.46
C GLU A 104 18.81 -21.47 -15.46
N VAL A 105 20.04 -20.99 -15.24
CA VAL A 105 20.73 -20.05 -16.14
C VAL A 105 22.07 -20.70 -16.47
N ASP A 106 22.31 -20.94 -17.76
CA ASP A 106 23.53 -21.57 -18.26
C ASP A 106 23.88 -22.90 -17.55
N GLY A 107 22.87 -23.69 -17.17
CA GLY A 107 23.05 -24.98 -16.50
C GLY A 107 23.33 -24.90 -15.00
N HIS A 108 23.20 -23.71 -14.40
CA HIS A 108 23.34 -23.48 -12.97
C HIS A 108 22.01 -23.04 -12.34
N ASN A 109 21.65 -23.65 -11.21
CA ASN A 109 20.53 -23.17 -10.40
C ASN A 109 20.92 -21.88 -9.71
N VAL A 110 20.24 -20.79 -10.05
CA VAL A 110 20.38 -19.50 -9.38
C VAL A 110 19.08 -19.17 -8.63
N SER A 111 19.23 -18.61 -7.44
CA SER A 111 18.08 -18.09 -6.70
C SER A 111 17.57 -16.80 -7.36
N LEU A 112 16.29 -16.50 -7.14
CA LEU A 112 15.66 -15.24 -7.56
C LEU A 112 16.49 -13.99 -7.16
N GLU A 113 17.24 -14.07 -6.05
CA GLU A 113 18.07 -12.99 -5.50
C GLU A 113 19.20 -12.54 -6.46
N VAL A 114 19.63 -13.39 -7.39
CA VAL A 114 20.67 -13.03 -8.39
C VAL A 114 20.11 -12.06 -9.45
N PHE A 115 18.80 -12.09 -9.67
CA PHE A 115 18.10 -11.22 -10.62
C PHE A 115 17.53 -9.95 -9.99
N ASP A 116 17.84 -9.69 -8.72
CA ASP A 116 17.34 -8.53 -7.98
C ASP A 116 17.88 -7.19 -8.52
N VAL A 117 18.83 -7.25 -9.46
CA VAL A 117 19.37 -6.09 -10.17
C VAL A 117 18.70 -5.96 -11.54
N MET A 118 17.60 -5.21 -11.54
CA MET A 118 16.97 -4.54 -12.67
C MET A 118 15.80 -5.23 -13.40
N PHE A 119 14.69 -4.49 -13.45
CA PHE A 119 13.59 -4.49 -14.44
C PHE A 119 12.32 -5.30 -14.19
N ASP A 120 12.11 -5.91 -13.02
CA ASP A 120 10.78 -6.45 -12.68
C ASP A 120 10.43 -6.21 -11.20
N THR A 121 9.99 -4.98 -10.93
CA THR A 121 9.64 -4.44 -9.61
C THR A 121 8.38 -5.06 -8.98
N ASP A 122 7.77 -6.06 -9.60
CA ASP A 122 6.52 -6.69 -9.12
C ASP A 122 6.72 -8.10 -8.58
N LYS A 123 7.97 -8.58 -8.45
CA LYS A 123 8.26 -9.95 -8.00
C LYS A 123 8.08 -10.13 -6.49
N GLY A 124 6.82 -10.18 -6.07
CA GLY A 124 6.44 -10.54 -4.71
C GLY A 124 5.16 -9.89 -4.22
N CYS A 125 4.68 -8.84 -4.88
CA CYS A 125 3.46 -8.15 -4.50
C CYS A 125 2.42 -8.20 -5.60
N SER A 126 1.17 -8.47 -5.21
CA SER A 126 0.01 -8.47 -6.10
C SER A 126 -0.52 -7.05 -6.31
N TRP A 127 0.32 -6.14 -6.81
CA TRP A 127 -0.10 -4.81 -7.24
C TRP A 127 -0.67 -4.86 -8.66
N ASN A 128 -1.67 -4.03 -8.92
CA ASN A 128 -2.12 -3.72 -10.27
C ASN A 128 -2.52 -2.25 -10.29
N GLU A 129 -1.92 -1.47 -11.18
CA GLU A 129 -2.13 -0.01 -11.31
C GLU A 129 -2.69 0.32 -12.69
N VAL A 130 -3.57 1.32 -12.76
CA VAL A 130 -4.03 1.84 -14.05
C VAL A 130 -2.85 2.47 -14.79
N SER A 131 -2.55 1.96 -15.99
CA SER A 131 -1.44 2.47 -16.78
C SER A 131 -1.86 3.63 -17.69
N GLY A 132 -1.20 4.78 -17.55
CA GLY A 132 -1.33 5.92 -18.47
C GLY A 132 -0.88 5.63 -19.90
N ARG A 133 -0.27 4.47 -20.17
CA ARG A 133 0.06 4.01 -21.53
C ARG A 133 -1.17 3.51 -22.29
N TYR A 134 -2.22 3.10 -21.57
CA TYR A 134 -3.44 2.52 -22.15
C TYR A 134 -4.69 3.35 -21.87
N VAL A 135 -4.64 4.27 -20.89
CA VAL A 135 -5.76 5.10 -20.47
C VAL A 135 -5.35 6.56 -20.53
N GLN A 136 -6.15 7.38 -21.20
CA GLN A 136 -5.97 8.83 -21.20
C GLN A 136 -6.34 9.38 -19.81
N TRP A 137 -5.47 10.19 -19.24
CA TRP A 137 -5.69 10.81 -17.93
C TRP A 137 -6.62 12.02 -18.06
N GLU A 138 -7.42 12.25 -17.03
CA GLU A 138 -8.12 13.52 -16.81
C GLU A 138 -7.39 14.33 -15.72
N PRO A 139 -7.47 15.67 -15.76
CA PRO A 139 -6.75 16.53 -14.82
C PRO A 139 -7.36 16.46 -13.41
N GLU A 140 -6.92 15.47 -12.64
CA GLU A 140 -7.27 15.30 -11.24
C GLU A 140 -5.99 15.34 -10.40
N PHE A 141 -5.91 16.32 -9.48
CA PHE A 141 -4.69 16.59 -8.71
C PHE A 141 -4.99 16.66 -7.22
N TYR A 142 -4.10 16.05 -6.44
CA TYR A 142 -4.07 16.27 -5.01
C TYR A 142 -3.17 17.45 -4.66
N VAL A 143 -3.74 18.42 -3.96
CA VAL A 143 -3.02 19.50 -3.29
C VAL A 143 -3.58 19.64 -1.87
N PRO A 144 -2.74 19.55 -0.83
CA PRO A 144 -3.20 19.53 0.57
C PRO A 144 -3.91 20.83 0.95
N LYS A 145 -4.96 20.73 1.77
CA LYS A 145 -5.68 21.89 2.34
C LYS A 145 -4.80 22.69 3.32
N VAL A 146 -3.89 22.03 4.03
CA VAL A 146 -2.96 22.64 4.98
C VAL A 146 -1.52 22.34 4.54
N MET A 147 -0.79 23.41 4.25
CA MET A 147 0.63 23.32 3.87
C MET A 147 1.50 23.09 5.09
N ARG A 148 2.59 22.34 4.91
CA ARG A 148 3.57 22.06 5.96
C ARG A 148 4.97 22.39 5.43
N SER A 149 5.88 22.75 6.32
CA SER A 149 7.27 23.00 5.97
C SER A 149 8.18 21.86 6.43
N ASN A 150 9.35 21.76 5.81
CA ASN A 150 10.39 20.86 6.29
C ASN A 150 11.00 21.41 7.59
N PRO A 151 11.34 20.53 8.55
CA PRO A 151 12.08 20.95 9.73
C PRO A 151 13.44 21.52 9.33
N PRO A 152 13.91 22.61 9.97
CA PRO A 152 15.16 23.26 9.61
C PRO A 152 16.38 22.35 9.85
N HIS A 153 16.31 21.49 10.87
CA HIS A 153 17.35 20.52 11.21
C HIS A 153 16.72 19.19 11.66
N GLY A 154 17.49 18.10 11.54
CA GLY A 154 17.08 16.77 11.99
C GLY A 154 16.46 15.92 10.88
N ASN A 155 15.35 15.25 11.19
CA ASN A 155 14.73 14.26 10.31
C ASN A 155 14.17 14.91 9.03
N LYS A 156 14.85 14.69 7.89
CA LYS A 156 14.45 15.21 6.57
C LYS A 156 13.12 14.67 6.04
N GLN A 157 12.56 13.64 6.67
CA GLN A 157 11.25 13.07 6.31
C GLN A 157 10.12 13.59 7.21
N ALA A 158 10.44 14.37 8.25
CA ALA A 158 9.43 14.99 9.09
C ALA A 158 8.93 16.29 8.46
N SER A 159 7.82 16.80 8.99
CA SER A 159 7.23 18.08 8.59
C SER A 159 6.72 18.82 9.81
N VAL A 160 6.79 20.15 9.78
CA VAL A 160 6.34 21.03 10.86
C VAL A 160 5.26 21.98 10.36
N ASP A 161 4.43 22.44 11.28
CA ASP A 161 3.38 23.41 10.97
C ASP A 161 4.01 24.72 10.50
N LEU A 162 3.32 25.38 9.58
CA LEU A 162 3.64 26.74 9.17
C LEU A 162 3.07 27.73 10.20
N PRO A 163 3.53 29.00 10.19
CA PRO A 163 2.93 30.06 11.00
C PRO A 163 1.40 30.13 10.81
N GLU A 164 0.65 30.48 11.86
CA GLU A 164 -0.82 30.55 11.82
C GLU A 164 -1.36 31.55 10.78
N ASP A 165 -0.56 32.57 10.43
CA ASP A 165 -0.88 33.59 9.43
C ASP A 165 -0.49 33.19 8.00
N PHE A 166 0.01 31.97 7.79
CA PHE A 166 0.35 31.49 6.46
C PHE A 166 -0.91 31.30 5.59
N ASP A 167 -0.88 31.86 4.39
CA ASP A 167 -1.97 31.74 3.41
C ASP A 167 -1.98 30.35 2.74
N HIS A 168 -2.59 29.38 3.44
CA HIS A 168 -2.74 28.01 2.94
C HIS A 168 -3.58 27.94 1.65
N GLU A 169 -4.66 28.72 1.55
CA GLU A 169 -5.57 28.66 0.41
C GLU A 169 -4.93 29.29 -0.83
N GLY A 170 -4.29 30.45 -0.70
CA GLY A 170 -3.55 31.07 -1.81
C GLY A 170 -2.43 30.17 -2.33
N ALA A 171 -1.65 29.55 -1.44
CA ALA A 171 -0.63 28.58 -1.82
C ALA A 171 -1.23 27.36 -2.55
N ARG A 172 -2.36 26.84 -2.05
CA ARG A 172 -3.08 25.72 -2.66
C ARG A 172 -3.59 26.05 -4.05
N LEU A 173 -4.19 27.23 -4.23
CA LEU A 173 -4.69 27.68 -5.53
C LEU A 173 -3.57 27.85 -6.56
N ALA A 174 -2.44 28.45 -6.15
CA ALA A 174 -1.27 28.59 -7.02
C ALA A 174 -0.72 27.23 -7.47
N MET A 175 -0.60 26.26 -6.55
CA MET A 175 -0.16 24.90 -6.90
C MET A 175 -1.13 24.19 -7.86
N LEU A 176 -2.44 24.37 -7.67
CA LEU A 176 -3.44 23.80 -8.57
C LEU A 176 -3.36 24.43 -9.97
N GLU A 177 -3.11 25.73 -10.06
CA GLU A 177 -2.89 26.42 -11.34
C GLU A 177 -1.64 25.87 -12.06
N ASP A 178 -0.54 25.70 -11.33
CA ASP A 178 0.69 25.08 -11.87
C ASP A 178 0.45 23.66 -12.37
N CYS A 179 -0.28 22.84 -11.61
CA CYS A 179 -0.64 21.47 -12.02
C CYS A 179 -1.46 21.46 -13.32
N ARG A 180 -2.47 22.35 -13.43
CA ARG A 180 -3.28 22.48 -14.65
C ARG A 180 -2.44 22.92 -15.84
N ALA A 181 -1.62 23.96 -15.67
CA ALA A 181 -0.74 24.45 -16.73
C ALA A 181 0.30 23.39 -17.16
N ALA A 182 0.79 22.56 -16.24
CA ALA A 182 1.67 21.43 -16.58
C ALA A 182 0.94 20.36 -17.41
N PHE A 183 -0.31 20.08 -17.07
CA PHE A 183 -1.13 19.09 -17.78
C PHE A 183 -1.57 19.58 -19.17
N GLU A 184 -1.94 20.84 -19.30
CA GLU A 184 -2.25 21.46 -20.61
C GLU A 184 -1.07 21.38 -21.58
N ARG A 185 0.17 21.49 -21.09
CA ARG A 185 1.38 21.32 -21.92
C ARG A 185 1.66 19.86 -22.30
N TYR A 186 1.16 18.91 -21.50
CA TYR A 186 1.31 17.48 -21.75
C TYR A 186 0.34 17.00 -22.85
N GLN A 187 -0.86 17.59 -22.94
CA GLN A 187 -1.85 17.31 -23.98
C GLN A 187 -1.37 17.76 -25.36
#